data_AF-A0A0F5VIL5-F1
#
_entry.id   AF-A0A0F5VIL5-F1
#
_cell.length_a   1.000
_cell.length_b   1.000
_cell.length_c   1.000
_cell.angle_alpha   90.00
_cell.angle_beta   90.00
_cell.angle_gamma   90.00
#
_symmetry.space_group_name_H-M   'P 1'
#
loop_
_entity.id
_entity.type
_entity.pdbx_description
1 polymer ?
#
loop_
_entity_poly.entity_id
_entity_poly.type
_entity_poly.pdbx_seq_one_letter_code
_entity_poly.pdbx_strand_id
1 'polypeptide(L)'
;KTLAEAGAGDRLISRPGGYLLKLADSELDALQFQVLARAGRKAADDGDMETAARLLGRARHLWTGPPLPELACSEPVRAEAERLTGRYLTVCEDWSEAALDAGQS
;
A
#
# COMPACT_ATOMS: atom_id res chain seq x y z
N LYS A 1 30.49 11.89 1.56
CA LYS A 1 30.41 10.58 2.24
C LYS A 1 29.39 9.76 1.47
N THR A 2 29.87 8.81 0.69
CA THR A 2 29.17 8.20 -0.45
C THR A 2 28.22 7.09 -0.01
N LEU A 3 26.98 7.08 -0.51
CA LEU A 3 25.94 6.04 -0.35
C LEU A 3 26.38 4.62 -0.81
N ALA A 4 27.64 4.45 -1.22
CA ALA A 4 28.25 3.20 -1.66
C ALA A 4 28.40 2.17 -0.52
N GLU A 5 28.49 2.58 0.74
CA GLU A 5 28.67 1.66 1.88
C GLU A 5 27.38 0.91 2.27
N ALA A 6 26.22 1.26 1.71
CA ALA A 6 24.91 0.66 2.06
C ALA A 6 24.42 -0.44 1.08
N GLY A 7 25.25 -0.91 0.14
CA GLY A 7 24.80 -1.89 -0.88
C GLY A 7 23.79 -1.31 -1.90
N ALA A 8 23.62 0.02 -1.92
CA ALA A 8 22.61 0.73 -2.70
C ALA A 8 23.01 1.04 -4.16
N GLY A 9 24.22 0.62 -4.59
CA GLY A 9 24.81 1.01 -5.88
C GLY A 9 23.95 0.71 -7.11
N ASP A 10 23.09 -0.31 -7.05
CA ASP A 10 22.20 -0.71 -8.16
C ASP A 10 20.71 -0.38 -7.93
N ARG A 11 20.37 0.14 -6.74
CA ARG A 11 18.99 0.50 -6.36
C ARG A 11 18.69 1.98 -6.57
N LEU A 12 19.68 2.85 -6.39
CA LEU A 12 19.54 4.29 -6.62
C LEU A 12 20.25 4.69 -7.91
N ILE A 13 19.48 4.86 -8.98
CA ILE A 13 20.02 5.17 -10.31
C ILE A 13 19.95 6.68 -10.52
N SER A 14 21.11 7.30 -10.73
CA SER A 14 21.17 8.69 -11.19
C SER A 14 20.78 8.77 -12.67
N ARG A 15 19.87 9.68 -13.00
CA ARG A 15 19.48 9.99 -14.39
C ARG A 15 19.55 11.50 -14.61
N PRO A 16 19.76 11.99 -15.84
CA PRO A 16 19.60 13.41 -16.13
C PRO A 16 18.22 13.87 -15.64
N GLY A 17 18.18 14.85 -14.73
CA GLY A 17 16.95 15.35 -14.13
C GLY A 17 16.52 14.71 -12.80
N GLY A 18 17.26 13.75 -12.23
CA GLY A 18 16.95 13.25 -10.88
C GLY A 18 17.52 11.87 -10.51
N TYR A 19 16.84 11.20 -9.59
CA TYR A 19 17.20 9.87 -9.11
C TYR A 19 15.99 8.93 -9.18
N LEU A 20 16.24 7.66 -9.47
CA LEU A 20 15.24 6.60 -9.47
C LEU A 20 15.61 5.58 -8.41
N LEU A 21 14.68 5.31 -7.49
CA LEU A 21 14.82 4.24 -6.50
C LEU A 21 14.09 2.98 -6.99
N LYS A 22 14.83 1.90 -7.22
CA LYS A 22 14.28 0.57 -7.51
C LYS A 22 13.93 -0.14 -6.21
N LEU A 23 12.67 -0.54 -6.10
CA LEU A 23 12.12 -1.33 -5.01
C LEU A 23 11.43 -2.56 -5.62
N ALA A 24 11.57 -3.72 -4.99
CA ALA A 24 10.65 -4.82 -5.21
C ALA A 24 9.31 -4.52 -4.51
N ASP A 25 8.21 -5.09 -5.00
CA ASP A 25 6.86 -4.82 -4.47
C ASP A 25 6.72 -5.17 -2.98
N SER A 26 7.51 -6.11 -2.47
CA SER A 26 7.55 -6.51 -1.06
C SER A 26 8.35 -5.56 -0.17
N GLU A 27 9.08 -4.60 -0.73
CA GLU A 27 9.93 -3.69 0.03
C GLU A 27 9.22 -2.40 0.43
N LEU A 28 7.99 -2.18 -0.07
CA LEU A 28 7.16 -1.03 0.28
C LEU A 28 5.77 -1.52 0.67
N ASP A 29 5.39 -1.27 1.92
CA ASP A 29 4.06 -1.54 2.47
C ASP A 29 2.94 -0.95 1.59
N ALA A 30 3.14 0.26 1.08
CA ALA A 30 2.21 0.94 0.19
C ALA A 30 2.05 0.23 -1.16
N LEU A 31 3.03 -0.56 -1.63
CA LEU A 31 2.89 -1.41 -2.84
C LEU A 31 2.21 -2.73 -2.51
N GLN A 32 2.65 -3.41 -1.45
CA GLN A 32 2.03 -4.64 -0.95
C GLN A 32 0.52 -4.44 -0.69
N PHE A 33 0.16 -3.31 -0.09
CA PHE A 33 -1.22 -2.90 0.13
C PHE A 33 -2.03 -2.88 -1.17
N GLN A 34 -1.50 -2.31 -2.26
CA GLN A 34 -2.24 -2.21 -3.52
C GLN A 34 -2.40 -3.57 -4.19
N VAL A 35 -1.35 -4.40 -4.11
CA VAL A 35 -1.38 -5.77 -4.64
C VAL A 35 -2.45 -6.59 -3.93
N LEU A 36 -2.45 -6.58 -2.59
CA LEU A 36 -3.45 -7.29 -1.79
C LEU A 36 -4.86 -6.74 -2.01
N ALA A 37 -5.03 -5.41 -2.04
CA ALA A 37 -6.32 -4.77 -2.28
C ALA A 37 -6.90 -5.11 -3.66
N ARG A 38 -6.07 -5.13 -4.70
CA ARG A 38 -6.48 -5.52 -6.05
C ARG A 38 -6.87 -7.00 -6.12
N ALA A 39 -6.07 -7.86 -5.49
CA ALA A 39 -6.35 -9.30 -5.45
C ALA A 39 -7.64 -9.61 -4.66
N GLY A 40 -7.87 -8.91 -3.55
CA GLY A 40 -9.08 -9.03 -2.75
C GLY A 40 -10.34 -8.60 -3.49
N ARG A 41 -10.33 -7.43 -4.14
CA ARG A 41 -11.45 -7.00 -4.99
C ARG A 41 -11.73 -7.97 -6.12
N LYS A 42 -10.68 -8.47 -6.79
CA LYS A 42 -10.86 -9.47 -7.83
C LYS A 42 -11.52 -10.76 -7.29
N ALA A 43 -11.14 -11.21 -6.10
CA ALA A 43 -11.80 -12.37 -5.49
C ALA A 43 -13.28 -12.10 -5.20
N ALA A 44 -13.63 -10.89 -4.73
CA ALA A 44 -15.03 -10.49 -4.54
C ALA A 44 -15.80 -10.45 -5.86
N ASP A 45 -15.22 -9.88 -6.91
CA ASP A 45 -15.80 -9.86 -8.27
C ASP A 45 -16.03 -11.29 -8.81
N ASP A 46 -15.15 -12.23 -8.46
CA ASP A 46 -15.26 -13.65 -8.82
C ASP A 46 -16.21 -14.44 -7.88
N GLY A 47 -16.80 -13.80 -6.86
CA GLY A 47 -17.74 -14.39 -5.91
C GLY A 47 -17.10 -15.12 -4.71
N ASP A 48 -15.78 -15.12 -4.59
CA ASP A 48 -15.04 -15.73 -3.47
C ASP A 48 -14.86 -14.73 -2.33
N MET A 49 -15.93 -14.54 -1.55
CA MET A 49 -15.96 -13.58 -0.45
C MET A 49 -15.02 -13.95 0.70
N GLU A 50 -14.75 -15.24 0.92
CA GLU A 50 -13.81 -15.69 1.95
C GLU A 50 -12.37 -15.27 1.60
N THR A 51 -11.95 -15.49 0.35
CA THR A 51 -10.64 -15.03 -0.13
C THR A 51 -10.57 -13.50 -0.14
N ALA A 52 -11.64 -12.82 -0.56
CA ALA A 52 -11.71 -11.36 -0.53
C ALA A 52 -11.50 -10.81 0.88
N ALA A 53 -12.27 -11.27 1.87
CA ALA A 53 -12.17 -10.87 3.26
C ALA A 53 -10.75 -11.13 3.81
N ARG A 54 -10.16 -12.29 3.52
CA ARG A 54 -8.79 -12.61 3.96
C ARG A 54 -7.74 -11.68 3.35
N LEU A 55 -7.81 -11.39 2.05
CA LEU A 55 -6.82 -10.56 1.36
C LEU A 55 -6.93 -9.08 1.73
N LEU A 56 -8.15 -8.54 1.76
CA LEU A 56 -8.42 -7.16 2.17
C LEU A 56 -8.08 -6.96 3.66
N GLY A 57 -8.37 -7.96 4.49
CA GLY A 57 -7.98 -7.99 5.90
C GLY A 57 -6.46 -7.97 6.08
N ARG A 58 -5.67 -8.65 5.24
CA ARG A 58 -4.20 -8.52 5.28
C ARG A 58 -3.74 -7.15 4.80
N ALA A 59 -4.37 -6.59 3.76
CA ALA A 59 -4.02 -5.27 3.25
C ALA A 59 -4.18 -4.18 4.32
N ARG A 60 -5.31 -4.16 5.05
CA ARG A 60 -5.55 -3.16 6.10
C ARG A 60 -4.51 -3.23 7.22
N HIS A 61 -4.04 -4.43 7.57
CA HIS A 61 -3.08 -4.63 8.65
C HIS A 61 -1.65 -4.13 8.33
N LEU A 62 -1.37 -3.79 7.07
CA LEU A 62 -0.12 -3.12 6.70
C LEU A 62 -0.08 -1.67 7.15
N TRP A 63 -1.22 -1.07 7.51
CA TRP A 63 -1.28 0.32 7.95
C TRP A 63 -1.19 0.39 9.47
N THR A 64 -0.09 0.95 9.97
CA THR A 64 0.16 1.12 11.41
C THR A 64 -0.20 2.51 11.94
N GLY A 65 -0.70 3.40 11.08
CA GLY A 65 -1.06 4.78 11.44
C GLY A 65 -1.24 5.68 10.22
N PRO A 66 -1.34 7.00 10.42
CA PRO A 66 -1.42 7.97 9.34
C PRO A 66 -0.19 7.89 8.43
N PRO A 67 -0.33 8.00 7.10
CA PRO A 67 0.79 7.97 6.18
C PRO A 67 1.64 9.25 6.28
N LEU A 68 2.97 9.09 6.28
CA LEU A 68 3.95 10.18 6.22
C LEU A 68 3.80 11.27 7.31
N PRO A 69 3.55 10.92 8.60
CA PRO A 69 3.16 11.90 9.61
C PRO A 69 4.27 12.92 9.89
N GLU A 70 5.54 12.50 9.79
CA GLU A 70 6.71 13.36 10.00
C GLU A 70 7.04 14.25 8.78
N LEU A 71 6.47 13.95 7.61
CA LEU A 71 6.79 14.61 6.34
C LEU A 71 5.65 15.51 5.83
N ALA A 72 4.57 15.65 6.59
CA ALA A 72 3.40 16.47 6.26
C ALA A 72 3.64 18.00 6.26
N CYS A 73 4.90 18.43 6.14
CA CYS A 73 5.31 19.84 6.10
C CYS A 73 5.16 20.49 4.72
N SER A 74 4.93 19.70 3.66
CA SER A 74 4.77 20.21 2.29
C SER A 74 3.44 19.80 1.68
N GLU A 75 2.86 20.69 0.87
CA GLU A 75 1.58 20.49 0.18
C GLU A 75 1.56 19.16 -0.61
N PRO A 76 2.56 18.86 -1.46
CA PRO A 76 2.55 17.62 -2.24
C PRO A 76 2.55 16.35 -1.38
N VAL A 77 3.26 16.37 -0.24
CA VAL A 77 3.30 15.24 0.69
C VAL A 77 1.97 15.08 1.41
N ARG A 78 1.34 16.19 1.81
CA ARG A 78 0.00 16.16 2.43
C ARG A 78 -1.05 15.63 1.46
N ALA A 79 -1.07 16.10 0.21
CA ALA A 79 -1.98 15.61 -0.81
C ALA A 79 -1.81 14.10 -1.06
N GLU A 80 -0.57 13.61 -1.07
CA GLU A 80 -0.29 12.18 -1.19
C GLU A 80 -0.74 11.39 0.05
N ALA A 81 -0.53 11.92 1.26
CA ALA A 81 -0.99 11.32 2.51
C ALA A 81 -2.53 11.22 2.54
N GLU A 82 -3.25 12.25 2.08
CA GLU A 82 -4.71 12.24 1.94
C GLU A 82 -5.18 11.20 0.92
N ARG A 83 -4.54 11.15 -0.26
CA ARG A 83 -4.84 10.15 -1.30
C ARG A 83 -4.65 8.73 -0.78
N LEU A 84 -3.55 8.50 -0.06
CA LEU A 84 -3.25 7.23 0.59
C LEU A 84 -4.35 6.88 1.61
N THR A 85 -4.71 7.82 2.49
CA THR A 85 -5.76 7.63 3.50
C THR A 85 -7.10 7.26 2.86
N GLY A 86 -7.50 7.94 1.80
CA GLY A 86 -8.74 7.62 1.08
C GLY A 86 -8.76 6.18 0.55
N ARG A 87 -7.63 5.71 0.00
CA ARG A 87 -7.53 4.31 -0.47
C ARG A 87 -7.62 3.30 0.67
N TYR A 88 -7.06 3.62 1.83
CA TYR A 88 -7.17 2.78 3.01
C TYR A 88 -8.64 2.64 3.45
N LEU A 89 -9.37 3.75 3.49
CA LEU A 89 -10.80 3.75 3.84
C LEU A 89 -11.62 2.86 2.90
N THR A 90 -11.42 2.98 1.58
CA THR A 90 -12.09 2.12 0.60
C THR A 90 -11.80 0.63 0.85
N VAL A 91 -10.56 0.26 1.20
CA VAL A 91 -10.24 -1.15 1.49
C VAL A 91 -10.90 -1.64 2.79
N CYS A 92 -11.07 -0.77 3.78
CA CYS A 92 -11.81 -1.10 5.00
C CYS A 92 -13.30 -1.31 4.73
N GLU A 93 -13.88 -0.52 3.82
CA GLU A 93 -15.26 -0.68 3.33
C GLU A 93 -15.39 -2.03 2.58
N ASP A 94 -14.56 -2.26 1.54
CA ASP A 94 -14.52 -3.52 0.78
C ASP A 94 -14.39 -4.75 1.71
N TRP A 95 -13.52 -4.66 2.73
CA TRP A 95 -13.30 -5.75 3.68
C TRP A 95 -14.54 -6.02 4.53
N SER A 96 -15.21 -4.95 4.99
CA SER A 96 -16.38 -5.07 5.85
C SER A 96 -17.53 -5.76 5.09
N GLU A 97 -17.75 -5.39 3.83
CA GLU A 97 -18.73 -6.04 2.95
C GLU A 97 -18.39 -7.52 2.74
N ALA A 98 -17.15 -7.82 2.33
CA ALA A 98 -16.71 -9.20 2.10
C ALA A 98 -16.78 -10.07 3.37
N ALA A 99 -16.46 -9.51 4.54
CA ALA A 99 -16.50 -10.23 5.81
C ALA A 99 -17.94 -10.54 6.24
N LEU A 100 -18.89 -9.63 5.99
CA LEU A 100 -20.32 -9.86 6.24
C LEU A 100 -20.85 -10.99 5.35
N ASP A 101 -20.56 -10.93 4.05
CA ASP A 101 -21.03 -11.94 3.09
C ASP A 101 -20.37 -13.31 3.30
N ALA A 102 -19.14 -13.33 3.82
CA ALA A 102 -18.45 -14.56 4.23
C ALA A 102 -18.87 -15.09 5.61
N GLY A 103 -19.72 -14.37 6.35
CA GLY A 103 -20.19 -14.77 7.69
C GLY A 103 -19.12 -14.67 8.80
N GLN A 104 -18.18 -13.74 8.69
CA GLN A 104 -17.03 -13.57 9.60
C GLN A 104 -17.20 -12.45 10.65
N SER A 105 -18.43 -12.01 10.94
CA SER A 105 -18.73 -10.96 11.94
C SER A 105 -18.43 -11.34 13.39
#